data_AF-A0A9D5NLW4-F1
#
_entry.id   AF-A0A9D5NLW4-F1
#
_cell.length_a   1.000
_cell.length_b   1.000
_cell.length_c   1.000
_cell.angle_alpha   90.00
_cell.angle_beta   90.00
_cell.angle_gamma   90.00
#
_symmetry.space_group_name_H-M   'P 1'
#
loop_
_entity.id
_entity.type
_entity.pdbx_description
1 polymer ?
#
loop_
_entity_poly.entity_id
_entity_poly.type
_entity_poly.pdbx_seq_one_letter_code
_entity_poly.pdbx_strand_id
1 'polypeptide(L)'
;MKRTAILVAAAISLFLTACSQYKYETVANDPLETKMYTLDNGLKVYMSVNKETPRIQTYIAVKVGGKNDPSETTGLAHYFEHLMFKGSQQFGTSDYAAEKPLLDQIEALFEVYRNTSDEAERAKLYHQIDSISYAASDYFIPNEYDKLMSIIGAQGTNAYTST
;
A
#
# COMPACT_ATOMS: atom_id res chain seq x y z
N MET A 1 31.84 -43.80 -7.05
CA MET A 1 30.71 -43.96 -6.11
C MET A 1 30.87 -43.14 -4.82
N LYS A 2 32.04 -43.10 -4.16
CA LYS A 2 32.23 -42.31 -2.93
C LYS A 2 32.28 -40.78 -3.13
N ARG A 3 32.83 -40.30 -4.25
CA ARG A 3 32.92 -38.84 -4.56
C ARG A 3 31.58 -38.22 -5.00
N THR A 4 30.74 -38.98 -5.70
CA THR A 4 29.39 -38.55 -6.07
C THR A 4 28.45 -38.51 -4.86
N ALA A 5 28.60 -39.41 -3.88
CA ALA A 5 27.85 -39.38 -2.63
C ALA A 5 28.18 -38.14 -1.75
N ILE A 6 29.45 -37.72 -1.74
CA ILE A 6 29.90 -36.54 -0.97
C ILE A 6 29.38 -35.23 -1.59
N LEU A 7 29.33 -35.13 -2.92
CA LEU A 7 28.80 -33.96 -3.63
C LEU A 7 27.27 -33.82 -3.46
N VAL A 8 26.52 -34.93 -3.41
CA VAL A 8 25.08 -34.92 -3.14
C VAL A 8 24.78 -34.55 -1.68
N ALA A 9 25.57 -35.05 -0.72
CA ALA A 9 25.41 -34.68 0.69
C ALA A 9 25.71 -33.19 0.95
N ALA A 10 26.73 -32.63 0.29
CA ALA A 10 27.06 -31.21 0.39
C ALA A 10 25.98 -30.29 -0.24
N ALA A 11 25.35 -30.73 -1.33
CA ALA A 11 24.24 -30.01 -1.96
C ALA A 11 22.96 -30.01 -1.08
N ILE A 12 22.67 -31.10 -0.37
CA ILE A 12 21.52 -31.18 0.55
C ILE A 12 21.74 -30.28 1.79
N SER A 13 22.97 -30.18 2.30
CA SER A 13 23.29 -29.26 3.41
C SER A 13 23.19 -27.78 3.02
N LEU A 14 23.46 -27.41 1.76
CA LEU A 14 23.30 -26.03 1.27
C LEU A 14 21.82 -25.64 1.08
N PHE A 15 20.94 -26.59 0.75
CA PHE A 15 19.50 -26.33 0.63
C PHE A 15 18.81 -26.11 1.99
N LEU A 16 19.31 -26.74 3.06
CA LEU A 16 18.78 -26.56 4.42
C LEU A 16 19.19 -25.24 5.08
N THR A 17 20.25 -24.58 4.59
CA THR A 17 20.81 -23.34 5.18
C THR A 17 20.31 -22.05 4.51
N ALA A 18 19.55 -22.14 3.43
CA ALA A 18 19.01 -20.95 2.73
C ALA A 18 17.70 -20.41 3.35
N CYS A 19 17.18 -21.03 4.41
CA CYS A 19 16.09 -20.45 5.17
C CYS A 19 16.71 -19.49 6.19
N SER A 20 16.84 -18.21 5.82
CA SER A 20 17.12 -17.14 6.79
C SER A 20 16.07 -17.26 7.90
N GLN A 21 16.44 -17.80 9.06
CA GLN A 21 15.55 -17.83 10.20
C GLN A 21 15.39 -16.39 10.69
N TYR A 22 14.30 -15.75 10.29
CA TYR A 22 13.92 -14.46 10.86
C TYR A 22 13.87 -14.61 12.38
N LYS A 23 14.67 -13.79 13.08
CA LYS A 23 14.63 -13.74 14.54
C LYS A 23 13.27 -13.21 14.96
N TYR A 24 12.65 -13.86 15.94
CA TYR A 24 11.39 -13.44 16.50
C TYR A 24 11.41 -13.51 18.02
N GLU A 25 10.55 -12.71 18.61
CA GLU A 25 10.24 -12.69 20.03
C GLU A 25 8.86 -13.34 20.26
N THR A 26 8.66 -13.87 21.46
CA THR A 26 7.40 -14.48 21.90
C THR A 26 7.08 -14.03 23.32
N VAL A 27 5.81 -14.04 23.71
CA VAL A 27 5.37 -13.75 25.08
C VAL A 27 5.08 -15.06 25.81
N ALA A 28 5.56 -15.19 27.06
CA ALA A 28 5.30 -16.37 27.88
C ALA A 28 3.79 -16.51 28.18
N ASN A 29 3.27 -17.73 28.07
CA ASN A 29 1.84 -18.05 28.27
C ASN A 29 0.87 -17.32 27.33
N ASP A 30 1.32 -16.90 26.13
CA ASP A 30 0.42 -16.40 25.09
C ASP A 30 -0.37 -17.58 24.47
N PRO A 31 -1.71 -17.66 24.64
CA PRO A 31 -2.52 -18.73 24.08
C PRO A 31 -2.53 -18.73 22.54
N LEU A 32 -2.18 -17.60 21.90
CA LEU A 32 -2.11 -17.47 20.44
C LEU A 32 -0.73 -17.82 19.87
N GLU A 33 0.26 -18.10 20.73
CA GLU A 33 1.65 -18.40 20.32
C GLU A 33 2.21 -17.39 19.29
N THR A 34 1.94 -16.10 19.51
CA THR A 34 2.26 -15.04 18.56
C THR A 34 3.77 -14.87 18.40
N LYS A 35 4.24 -14.90 17.14
CA LYS A 35 5.62 -14.59 16.77
C LYS A 35 5.74 -13.13 16.36
N MET A 36 6.64 -12.41 17.02
CA MET A 36 6.88 -10.98 16.79
C MET A 36 8.22 -10.79 16.09
N TYR A 37 8.19 -10.28 14.87
CA TYR A 37 9.37 -9.98 14.07
C TYR A 37 9.58 -8.47 14.00
N THR A 38 10.84 -8.05 13.94
CA THR A 38 11.20 -6.68 13.52
C THR A 38 12.03 -6.80 12.26
N LEU A 39 11.54 -6.23 11.16
CA LEU A 39 12.25 -6.19 9.89
C LEU A 39 13.37 -5.14 9.93
N ASP A 40 14.32 -5.22 8.99
CA ASP A 40 15.45 -4.28 8.92
C ASP A 40 15.03 -2.82 8.72
N ASN A 41 13.86 -2.59 8.11
CA ASN A 41 13.26 -1.25 7.96
C ASN A 41 12.48 -0.77 9.20
N GLY A 42 12.50 -1.54 10.30
CA GLY A 42 11.81 -1.23 11.55
C GLY A 42 10.33 -1.63 11.60
N LEU A 43 9.76 -2.20 10.53
CA LEU A 43 8.38 -2.69 10.54
C LEU A 43 8.25 -3.87 11.51
N LYS A 44 7.27 -3.79 12.41
CA LYS A 44 6.93 -4.88 13.33
C LYS A 44 5.85 -5.76 12.72
N VAL A 45 6.10 -7.06 12.66
CA VAL A 45 5.17 -8.06 12.14
C VAL A 45 4.77 -9.00 13.27
N TYR A 46 3.47 -9.09 13.53
CA TYR A 46 2.89 -9.97 14.54
C TYR A 46 2.13 -11.06 13.81
N MET A 47 2.52 -12.33 14.01
CA MET A 47 1.94 -13.46 13.30
C MET A 47 1.56 -14.57 14.29
N SER A 48 0.29 -14.95 14.27
CA SER A 48 -0.24 -16.10 15.00
C SER A 48 -0.97 -17.01 14.01
N VAL A 49 -0.98 -18.32 14.27
CA VAL A 49 -1.67 -19.32 13.45
C VAL A 49 -2.87 -19.86 14.21
N ASN A 50 -4.07 -19.42 13.83
CA ASN A 50 -5.32 -20.05 14.25
C ASN A 50 -5.75 -21.07 13.17
N LYS A 51 -5.99 -22.32 13.57
CA LYS A 51 -6.35 -23.44 12.67
C LYS A 51 -7.85 -23.75 12.61
N GLU A 52 -8.70 -22.94 13.25
CA GLU A 52 -10.15 -23.13 13.27
C GLU A 52 -10.79 -23.01 11.88
N THR A 53 -10.32 -22.05 11.07
CA THR A 53 -10.78 -21.88 9.69
C THR A 53 -9.60 -21.58 8.75
N PRO A 54 -9.64 -22.02 7.48
CA PRO A 54 -8.58 -21.79 6.51
C PRO A 54 -8.66 -20.37 5.93
N ARG A 55 -8.45 -19.35 6.77
CA ARG A 55 -8.53 -17.93 6.40
C ARG A 55 -7.26 -17.20 6.80
N ILE A 56 -6.93 -16.15 6.06
CA ILE A 56 -5.89 -15.19 6.42
C ILE A 56 -6.57 -13.87 6.74
N GLN A 57 -6.18 -13.25 7.84
CA GLN A 57 -6.58 -11.90 8.21
C GLN A 57 -5.34 -11.06 8.43
N THR A 58 -5.34 -9.85 7.89
CA THR A 58 -4.19 -8.95 7.94
C THR A 58 -4.67 -7.56 8.34
N TYR A 59 -3.92 -6.95 9.25
CA TYR A 59 -4.09 -5.56 9.64
C TYR A 59 -2.75 -4.87 9.49
N ILE A 60 -2.75 -3.69 8.87
CA ILE A 60 -1.58 -2.83 8.76
C ILE A 60 -1.89 -1.58 9.58
N ALA A 61 -1.22 -1.43 10.71
CA ALA A 61 -1.38 -0.27 11.57
C ALA A 61 -0.26 0.73 11.31
N VAL A 62 -0.63 1.97 10.99
CA VAL A 62 0.30 3.10 10.89
C VAL A 62 0.07 4.00 12.10
N LYS A 63 1.15 4.41 12.78
CA LYS A 63 1.06 5.22 14.01
C LYS A 63 0.87 6.71 13.70
N VAL A 64 -0.18 7.03 12.94
CA VAL A 64 -0.65 8.38 12.60
C VAL A 64 -2.17 8.38 12.50
N GLY A 65 -2.80 9.53 12.68
CA GLY A 65 -4.25 9.68 12.58
C GLY A 65 -4.67 11.14 12.54
N GLY A 66 -5.97 11.42 12.74
CA GLY A 66 -6.51 12.78 12.62
C GLY A 66 -5.89 13.80 13.60
N LYS A 67 -5.37 13.35 14.75
CA LYS A 67 -4.62 14.21 15.69
C LYS A 67 -3.28 14.70 15.14
N ASN A 68 -2.78 14.06 14.09
CA ASN A 68 -1.56 14.45 13.41
C ASN A 68 -1.81 15.35 12.19
N ASP A 69 -3.07 15.67 11.89
CA ASP A 69 -3.40 16.59 10.80
C ASP A 69 -2.82 17.99 11.08
N PRO A 70 -2.27 18.69 10.07
CA PRO A 70 -1.87 20.08 10.22
C PRO A 70 -3.06 20.96 10.59
N SER A 71 -2.83 21.98 11.42
CA SER A 71 -3.87 22.87 11.93
C SER A 71 -4.68 23.58 10.83
N GLU A 72 -4.02 23.84 9.71
CA GLU A 72 -4.50 24.52 8.53
C GLU A 72 -5.23 23.60 7.55
N THR A 73 -5.11 22.27 7.70
CA THR A 73 -5.68 21.26 6.79
C THR A 73 -6.16 20.04 7.58
N THR A 74 -7.25 20.20 8.30
CA THR A 74 -7.90 19.11 9.04
C THR A 74 -8.59 18.13 8.10
N GLY A 75 -8.66 16.85 8.49
CA GLY A 75 -9.26 15.77 7.70
C GLY A 75 -8.31 15.10 6.71
N LEU A 76 -7.02 15.46 6.73
CA LEU A 76 -6.03 14.94 5.79
C LEU A 76 -5.79 13.44 5.96
N ALA A 77 -5.69 12.95 7.19
CA ALA A 77 -5.53 11.52 7.46
C ALA A 77 -6.70 10.69 6.91
N HIS A 78 -7.93 11.16 7.11
CA HIS A 78 -9.13 10.51 6.56
C HIS A 78 -9.17 10.64 5.02
N TYR A 79 -8.78 11.78 4.45
CA TYR A 79 -8.70 11.93 3.01
C TYR A 79 -7.66 10.97 2.40
N PHE A 80 -6.49 10.83 3.03
CA PHE A 80 -5.44 9.90 2.63
C PHE A 80 -5.94 8.45 2.65
N GLU A 81 -6.71 8.06 3.67
CA GLU A 81 -7.36 6.75 3.75
C GLU A 81 -8.20 6.43 2.50
N HIS A 82 -9.04 7.37 2.02
CA HIS A 82 -9.82 7.19 0.81
C HIS A 82 -8.95 7.04 -0.44
N LEU A 83 -7.84 7.79 -0.50
CA LEU A 83 -6.91 7.77 -1.64
C LEU A 83 -6.12 6.47 -1.74
N MET A 84 -5.83 5.80 -0.61
CA MET A 84 -5.10 4.53 -0.60
C MET A 84 -5.76 3.41 -1.42
N PHE A 85 -7.07 3.51 -1.68
CA PHE A 85 -7.82 2.55 -2.49
C PHE A 85 -7.99 2.97 -3.96
N LYS A 86 -7.54 4.17 -4.34
CA LYS A 86 -7.76 4.71 -5.70
C LYS A 86 -6.73 4.26 -6.72
N GLY A 87 -5.64 3.63 -6.28
CA GLY A 87 -4.62 3.06 -7.15
C GLY A 87 -3.21 3.24 -6.61
N SER A 88 -2.25 2.79 -7.39
CA SER A 88 -0.81 2.93 -7.21
C SER A 88 -0.16 2.98 -8.59
N GLN A 89 1.17 3.00 -8.66
CA GLN A 89 1.87 2.90 -9.95
C GLN A 89 1.67 1.53 -10.64
N GLN A 90 1.12 0.54 -9.93
CA GLN A 90 0.92 -0.83 -10.41
C GLN A 90 -0.57 -1.20 -10.60
N PHE A 91 -1.49 -0.45 -10.02
CA PHE A 91 -2.93 -0.74 -10.03
C PHE A 91 -3.72 0.56 -10.11
N GLY A 92 -4.93 0.54 -10.67
CA GLY A 92 -5.78 1.70 -10.90
C GLY A 92 -5.46 2.45 -12.20
N THR A 93 -4.52 1.94 -13.00
CA THR A 93 -4.09 2.56 -14.27
C THR A 93 -3.71 1.50 -15.30
N SER A 94 -4.06 1.74 -16.55
CA SER A 94 -3.73 0.88 -17.69
C SER A 94 -2.33 1.13 -18.25
N ASP A 95 -1.80 2.34 -18.08
CA ASP A 95 -0.44 2.73 -18.47
C ASP A 95 0.03 3.92 -17.62
N TYR A 96 0.69 3.63 -16.49
CA TYR A 96 1.22 4.67 -15.62
C TYR A 96 2.26 5.56 -16.30
N ALA A 97 3.04 5.03 -17.25
CA ALA A 97 4.09 5.81 -17.91
C ALA A 97 3.48 6.87 -18.84
N ALA A 98 2.36 6.56 -19.50
CA ALA A 98 1.61 7.50 -20.31
C ALA A 98 0.73 8.45 -19.47
N GLU A 99 0.17 7.98 -18.35
CA GLU A 99 -0.66 8.78 -17.46
C GLU A 99 0.15 9.80 -16.65
N LYS A 100 1.33 9.41 -16.16
CA LYS A 100 2.14 10.22 -15.23
C LYS A 100 2.38 11.66 -15.70
N PRO A 101 2.77 11.94 -16.96
CA PRO A 101 2.94 13.32 -17.42
C PRO A 101 1.67 14.18 -17.35
N LEU A 102 0.48 13.57 -17.42
CA LEU A 102 -0.79 14.27 -17.25
C LEU A 102 -1.05 14.58 -15.78
N LEU A 103 -0.78 13.62 -14.88
CA LEU A 103 -0.87 13.82 -13.44
C LEU A 103 0.08 14.91 -12.96
N ASP A 104 1.34 14.90 -13.44
CA ASP A 104 2.34 15.91 -13.12
C ASP A 104 1.87 17.32 -13.57
N GLN A 105 1.20 17.43 -14.72
CA GLN A 105 0.63 18.69 -15.21
C GLN A 105 -0.56 19.16 -14.36
N ILE A 106 -1.43 18.24 -13.95
CA ILE A 106 -2.56 18.53 -13.06
C ILE A 106 -2.05 19.07 -11.72
N GLU A 107 -1.05 18.41 -11.12
CA GLU A 107 -0.43 18.84 -9.87
C GLU A 107 0.18 20.25 -10.01
N ALA A 108 0.98 20.48 -11.07
CA ALA A 108 1.59 21.77 -11.30
C ALA A 108 0.55 22.89 -11.50
N LEU A 109 -0.55 22.63 -12.19
CA LEU A 109 -1.63 23.59 -12.37
C LEU A 109 -2.38 23.87 -11.06
N PHE A 110 -2.56 22.87 -10.19
CA PHE A 110 -3.15 23.08 -8.86
C PHE A 110 -2.25 23.94 -7.96
N GLU A 111 -0.94 23.81 -8.06
CA GLU A 111 0.03 24.66 -7.35
C GLU A 111 -0.02 26.13 -7.82
N VAL A 112 -0.32 26.37 -9.09
CA VAL A 112 -0.63 27.74 -9.56
C VAL A 112 -2.00 28.17 -9.05
N TYR A 113 -3.04 27.36 -9.26
CA TYR A 113 -4.42 27.66 -8.89
C TYR A 113 -4.61 28.01 -7.41
N ARG A 114 -3.90 27.35 -6.50
CA ARG A 114 -3.99 27.64 -5.05
C ARG A 114 -3.43 29.02 -4.68
N ASN A 115 -2.52 29.56 -5.49
CA ASN A 115 -1.87 30.86 -5.27
C ASN A 115 -2.50 32.00 -6.10
N THR A 116 -3.35 31.68 -7.08
CA THR A 116 -4.07 32.68 -7.89
C THR A 116 -5.30 33.22 -7.14
N SER A 117 -5.37 34.54 -6.96
CA SER A 117 -6.52 35.21 -6.34
C SER A 117 -7.56 35.73 -7.33
N ASP A 118 -7.16 36.05 -8.57
CA ASP A 118 -8.08 36.57 -9.59
C ASP A 118 -9.10 35.51 -10.04
N GLU A 119 -10.40 35.82 -9.96
CA GLU A 119 -11.47 34.85 -10.23
C GLU A 119 -11.50 34.39 -11.69
N ALA A 120 -11.22 35.29 -12.65
CA ALA A 120 -11.26 34.96 -14.07
C ALA A 120 -10.08 34.06 -14.47
N GLU A 121 -8.90 34.31 -13.90
CA GLU A 121 -7.73 33.44 -14.06
C GLU A 121 -7.95 32.08 -13.40
N ARG A 122 -8.54 32.04 -12.19
CA ARG A 122 -8.90 30.79 -11.51
C ARG A 122 -9.83 29.93 -12.35
N ALA A 123 -10.86 30.53 -12.94
CA ALA A 123 -11.80 29.81 -13.80
C ALA A 123 -11.11 29.20 -15.04
N LYS A 124 -10.17 29.93 -15.65
CA LYS A 124 -9.37 29.43 -16.79
C LYS A 124 -8.47 28.27 -16.39
N LEU A 125 -7.74 28.40 -15.27
CA LEU A 125 -6.89 27.35 -14.73
C LEU A 125 -7.70 26.09 -14.42
N TYR A 126 -8.87 26.25 -13.80
CA TYR A 126 -9.74 25.11 -13.49
C TYR A 126 -10.23 24.39 -14.76
N HIS A 127 -10.59 25.14 -15.81
CA HIS A 127 -10.96 24.54 -17.09
C HIS A 127 -9.79 23.76 -17.73
N GLN A 128 -8.55 24.25 -17.60
CA GLN A 128 -7.36 23.52 -18.07
C GLN A 128 -7.14 22.24 -17.28
N ILE A 129 -7.23 22.31 -15.95
CA ILE A 129 -7.15 21.16 -15.06
C ILE A 129 -8.20 20.11 -15.44
N ASP A 130 -9.45 20.52 -15.64
CA ASP A 130 -10.55 19.63 -16.02
C ASP A 130 -10.26 18.93 -17.36
N SER A 131 -9.79 19.69 -18.37
CA SER A 131 -9.47 19.14 -19.68
C SER A 131 -8.35 18.09 -19.63
N ILE A 132 -7.30 18.33 -18.82
CA ILE A 132 -6.19 17.38 -18.66
C ILE A 132 -6.62 16.20 -17.79
N SER A 133 -7.45 16.43 -16.77
CA SER A 133 -8.02 15.37 -15.93
C SER A 133 -8.89 14.42 -16.75
N TYR A 134 -9.65 14.95 -17.71
CA TYR A 134 -10.40 14.14 -18.66
C TYR A 134 -9.48 13.27 -19.51
N ALA A 135 -8.40 13.82 -20.07
CA ALA A 135 -7.41 13.03 -20.81
C ALA A 135 -6.72 11.97 -19.95
N ALA A 136 -6.44 12.28 -18.67
CA ALA A 136 -5.86 11.32 -17.73
C ALA A 136 -6.85 10.18 -17.40
N SER A 137 -8.15 10.47 -17.38
CA SER A 137 -9.19 9.48 -17.07
C SER A 137 -9.26 8.31 -18.06
N ASP A 138 -8.75 8.48 -19.28
CA ASP A 138 -8.63 7.39 -20.26
C ASP A 138 -7.70 6.26 -19.80
N TYR A 139 -6.74 6.57 -18.92
CA TYR A 139 -5.82 5.59 -18.36
C TYR A 139 -6.35 4.95 -17.07
N PHE A 140 -7.21 5.66 -16.35
CA PHE A 140 -7.74 5.23 -15.05
C PHE A 140 -8.59 3.97 -15.18
N ILE A 141 -8.38 3.00 -14.27
CA ILE A 141 -9.20 1.78 -14.18
C ILE A 141 -10.08 1.88 -12.92
N PRO A 142 -11.39 2.18 -13.07
CA PRO A 142 -12.27 2.38 -11.93
C PRO A 142 -12.39 1.14 -11.04
N ASN A 143 -12.17 1.34 -9.74
CA ASN A 143 -12.33 0.35 -8.68
C ASN A 143 -11.53 -0.94 -8.93
N GLU A 144 -10.33 -0.83 -9.52
CA GLU A 144 -9.51 -2.01 -9.83
C GLU A 144 -9.13 -2.79 -8.57
N TYR A 145 -8.73 -2.10 -7.50
CA TYR A 145 -8.37 -2.74 -6.23
C TYR A 145 -9.51 -3.63 -5.70
N ASP A 146 -10.74 -3.10 -5.64
CA ASP A 146 -11.90 -3.84 -5.14
C ASP A 146 -12.19 -5.08 -5.99
N LYS A 147 -12.08 -4.95 -7.32
CA LYS A 147 -12.27 -6.07 -8.26
C LYS A 147 -11.21 -7.14 -8.03
N LEU A 148 -9.93 -6.76 -7.93
CA LEU A 148 -8.82 -7.69 -7.70
C LEU A 148 -8.97 -8.44 -6.37
N MET A 149 -9.26 -7.71 -5.29
CA MET A 149 -9.47 -8.30 -3.97
C MET A 149 -10.67 -9.24 -3.95
N SER A 150 -11.76 -8.87 -4.64
CA SER A 150 -12.95 -9.73 -4.75
C SER A 150 -12.66 -11.03 -5.52
N ILE A 151 -11.89 -10.97 -6.61
CA ILE A 151 -11.52 -12.15 -7.42
C ILE A 151 -10.74 -13.18 -6.60
N ILE A 152 -9.88 -12.75 -5.68
CA ILE A 152 -9.12 -13.64 -4.79
C ILE A 152 -9.90 -14.05 -3.52
N GLY A 153 -11.17 -13.70 -3.42
CA GLY A 153 -12.05 -14.08 -2.32
C GLY A 153 -11.89 -13.26 -1.03
N ALA A 154 -11.24 -12.09 -1.11
CA ALA A 154 -11.17 -11.18 0.03
C ALA A 154 -12.56 -10.65 0.39
N GLN A 155 -12.80 -10.48 1.69
CA GLN A 155 -14.05 -9.95 2.24
C GLN A 155 -13.73 -8.91 3.29
N GLY A 156 -14.50 -7.82 3.32
CA GLY A 156 -14.36 -6.78 4.34
C GLY A 156 -13.05 -5.99 4.26
N THR A 157 -12.48 -5.84 3.06
CA THR A 157 -11.33 -4.95 2.83
C THR A 157 -11.74 -3.52 3.14
N ASN A 158 -11.10 -2.91 4.13
CA ASN A 158 -11.41 -1.55 4.54
C ASN A 158 -10.18 -0.90 5.19
N ALA A 159 -10.21 0.42 5.32
CA ALA A 159 -9.35 1.15 6.23
C ALA A 159 -10.22 2.01 7.15
N TYR A 160 -9.62 2.56 8.19
CA TYR A 160 -10.27 3.55 9.04
C TYR A 160 -9.20 4.40 9.71
N THR A 161 -9.49 5.70 9.82
CA THR A 161 -8.67 6.65 10.54
C THR A 161 -9.27 6.90 11.91
N SER A 162 -8.42 6.93 12.93
CA SER A 162 -8.79 7.32 14.29
C SER A 162 -8.10 8.63 14.68
N THR A 163 -8.65 9.31 15.68
CA THR A 163 -8.10 10.56 16.25
C THR A 163 -7.16 10.28 17.41
#